data_AF-A0A2T0YFJ6-F1
#
_entry.id   AF-A0A2T0YFJ6-F1
#
_cell.length_a   1.000
_cell.length_b   1.000
_cell.length_c   1.000
_cell.angle_alpha   90.00
_cell.angle_beta   90.00
_cell.angle_gamma   90.00
#
_symmetry.space_group_name_H-M   'P 1'
#
loop_
_entity.id
_entity.type
_entity.pdbx_description
1 polymer ?
#
loop_
_entity_poly.entity_id
_entity_poly.type
_entity_poly.pdbx_seq_one_letter_code
_entity_poly.pdbx_strand_id
1 'polypeptide(L)'
;MSKRRKKVRGNPAREATEPESSGIPGAPGGLRAFRRARREGLDPSTTPKRRDDVRDGYLSAASQRAGEGTDSNPHLLLYALLGLMAFLFAYLHLYALPQMNYFAGGFSMPDSRLLGYSVEDIERLRNVMDADGTGQLSFLHRTAGILFPLSFLFASWAVVGLAMRGKVFRWIVLSGAVALAAVDITENFLIDRILTMEPLDEGLVAVSSGFTVASWALLIVLGAVVIGSVVMGLIRQGVERP
;
A
#
# COMPACT_ATOMS: atom_id res chain seq x y z
N MET A 1 70.63 -31.35 30.59
CA MET A 1 69.69 -32.09 29.73
C MET A 1 69.71 -31.45 28.34
N SER A 2 70.62 -31.86 27.45
CA SER A 2 70.51 -32.97 26.48
C SER A 2 69.41 -32.75 25.44
N LYS A 3 69.77 -32.22 24.25
CA LYS A 3 69.89 -32.92 22.94
C LYS A 3 68.53 -33.46 22.45
N ARG A 4 68.04 -33.17 21.23
CA ARG A 4 68.68 -33.52 19.95
C ARG A 4 68.02 -32.76 18.79
N ARG A 5 68.87 -32.15 17.96
CA ARG A 5 68.61 -31.97 16.52
C ARG A 5 68.48 -33.34 15.85
N LYS A 6 67.54 -33.49 14.91
CA LYS A 6 67.65 -34.49 13.83
C LYS A 6 67.47 -33.80 12.49
N LYS A 7 68.52 -33.89 11.69
CA LYS A 7 68.68 -33.42 10.31
C LYS A 7 68.67 -34.69 9.45
N VAL A 8 67.82 -34.76 8.43
CA VAL A 8 67.92 -35.69 7.28
C VAL A 8 67.44 -34.87 6.08
N ARG A 9 68.32 -34.15 5.38
CA ARG A 9 69.10 -34.55 4.17
C ARG A 9 68.18 -34.82 2.95
N GLY A 10 68.23 -33.90 1.96
CA GLY A 10 67.54 -33.94 0.65
C GLY A 10 67.99 -35.12 -0.22
N ASN A 11 67.65 -35.28 -1.51
CA ASN A 11 67.15 -34.49 -2.67
C ASN A 11 66.85 -35.59 -3.78
N PRO A 12 66.54 -35.38 -5.08
CA PRO A 12 65.98 -34.26 -5.88
C PRO A 12 64.80 -34.69 -6.81
N ALA A 13 64.28 -33.69 -7.54
CA ALA A 13 63.74 -33.75 -8.92
C ALA A 13 62.24 -33.95 -9.16
N ARG A 14 61.71 -32.94 -9.88
CA ARG A 14 60.48 -32.85 -10.70
C ARG A 14 59.17 -32.81 -9.89
N GLU A 15 58.31 -31.82 -10.06
CA GLU A 15 57.81 -31.25 -11.32
C GLU A 15 57.27 -29.84 -11.05
N ALA A 16 57.43 -28.93 -12.03
CA ALA A 16 56.87 -27.59 -11.95
C ALA A 16 55.34 -27.66 -12.08
N THR A 17 54.61 -27.09 -11.14
CA THR A 17 53.23 -26.66 -11.35
C THR A 17 52.93 -25.41 -10.55
N GLU A 18 52.19 -24.53 -11.21
CA GLU A 18 52.02 -23.10 -11.02
C GLU A 18 51.33 -22.69 -9.71
N PRO A 19 51.45 -21.41 -9.29
CA PRO A 19 50.90 -20.95 -8.03
C PRO A 19 49.36 -20.89 -8.06
N GLU A 20 48.73 -21.73 -7.24
CA GLU A 20 47.35 -21.51 -6.79
C GLU A 20 47.30 -20.20 -5.99
N SER A 21 46.91 -19.11 -6.65
CA SER A 21 46.53 -17.89 -5.96
C SER A 21 45.11 -18.05 -5.43
N SER A 22 45.00 -18.14 -4.12
CA SER A 22 43.87 -17.68 -3.33
C SER A 22 43.37 -16.31 -3.83
N GLY A 23 42.10 -16.24 -4.21
CA GLY A 23 41.48 -15.01 -4.72
C GLY A 23 39.97 -15.04 -4.61
N ILE A 24 39.47 -14.31 -3.63
CA ILE A 24 38.05 -14.01 -3.34
C ILE A 24 37.30 -13.57 -4.62
N PRO A 25 36.06 -14.04 -4.90
CA PRO A 25 35.30 -13.62 -6.07
C PRO A 25 34.59 -12.29 -5.77
N GLY A 26 35.35 -11.21 -5.80
CA GLY A 26 34.85 -9.85 -5.62
C GLY A 26 35.82 -8.82 -6.16
N ALA A 27 35.47 -8.26 -7.33
CA ALA A 27 36.14 -7.15 -8.05
C ALA A 27 37.45 -7.47 -8.81
N PRO A 28 37.94 -6.59 -9.70
CA PRO A 28 37.34 -6.01 -10.89
C PRO A 28 38.12 -6.50 -12.14
N GLY A 29 38.12 -7.81 -12.41
CA GLY A 29 38.92 -8.41 -13.49
C GLY A 29 38.41 -8.15 -14.91
N GLY A 30 37.12 -7.87 -15.06
CA GLY A 30 36.46 -7.78 -16.38
C GLY A 30 37.03 -6.69 -17.28
N LEU A 31 37.26 -5.48 -16.77
CA LEU A 31 37.74 -4.37 -17.59
C LEU A 31 39.21 -4.50 -18.02
N ARG A 32 40.06 -5.16 -17.22
CA ARG A 32 41.47 -5.39 -17.58
C ARG A 32 41.60 -6.50 -18.62
N ALA A 33 40.80 -7.56 -18.50
CA ALA A 33 40.70 -8.63 -19.50
C ALA A 33 40.17 -8.09 -20.85
N PHE A 34 39.16 -7.21 -20.82
CA PHE A 34 38.59 -6.60 -22.03
C PHE A 34 39.55 -5.66 -22.76
N ARG A 35 40.36 -4.87 -22.03
CA ARG A 35 41.38 -3.99 -22.65
C ARG A 35 42.55 -4.76 -23.26
N ARG A 36 42.88 -5.93 -22.71
CA ARG A 36 43.95 -6.79 -23.24
C ARG A 36 43.52 -7.46 -24.55
N ALA A 37 42.32 -8.03 -24.59
CA ALA A 37 41.74 -8.63 -25.81
C ALA A 37 41.64 -7.62 -26.98
N ARG A 38 41.30 -6.36 -26.69
CA ARG A 38 41.22 -5.28 -27.70
C ARG A 38 42.60 -4.83 -28.22
N ARG A 39 43.67 -4.96 -27.43
CA ARG A 39 45.05 -4.63 -27.88
C ARG A 39 45.66 -5.75 -28.72
N GLU A 40 45.24 -6.99 -28.51
CA GLU A 40 45.75 -8.17 -29.22
C GLU A 40 44.95 -8.48 -30.50
N GLY A 41 43.99 -7.62 -30.87
CA GLY A 41 43.24 -7.74 -32.13
C GLY A 41 42.25 -8.90 -32.19
N LEU A 42 41.92 -9.50 -31.05
CA LEU A 42 40.97 -10.61 -30.99
C LEU A 42 39.52 -10.12 -31.08
N ASP A 43 38.74 -10.82 -31.90
CA ASP A 43 37.32 -10.55 -32.12
C ASP A 43 36.52 -10.73 -30.81
N PRO A 44 35.77 -9.71 -30.35
CA PRO A 44 34.96 -9.78 -29.13
C PRO A 44 33.88 -10.90 -29.16
N SER A 45 33.60 -11.49 -30.32
CA SER A 45 32.72 -12.67 -30.46
C SER A 45 33.25 -13.94 -29.77
N THR A 46 34.54 -13.99 -29.43
CA THR A 46 35.21 -15.17 -28.83
C THR A 46 35.42 -15.09 -27.31
N THR A 47 35.00 -14.00 -26.68
CA THR A 47 35.06 -13.85 -25.22
C THR A 47 34.13 -14.90 -24.58
N PRO A 48 34.56 -15.66 -23.55
CA PRO A 48 33.72 -16.70 -22.96
C PRO A 48 32.40 -16.09 -22.49
N LYS A 49 31.31 -16.59 -23.10
CA LYS A 49 29.94 -16.26 -22.75
C LYS A 49 29.79 -16.43 -21.24
N ARG A 50 29.17 -15.44 -20.58
CA ARG A 50 28.83 -15.51 -19.16
C ARG A 50 28.21 -16.89 -18.91
N ARG A 51 28.83 -17.66 -18.04
CA ARG A 51 28.34 -18.99 -17.69
C ARG A 51 27.03 -18.75 -16.95
N ASP A 52 25.92 -19.07 -17.60
CA ASP A 52 24.57 -18.95 -17.05
C ASP A 52 24.27 -20.14 -16.11
N ASP A 53 25.27 -20.65 -15.38
CA ASP A 53 25.16 -21.77 -14.46
C ASP A 53 24.82 -21.35 -13.02
N VAL A 54 24.32 -20.13 -12.83
CA VAL A 54 23.54 -19.82 -11.64
C VAL A 54 22.21 -20.55 -11.79
N ARG A 55 22.08 -21.70 -11.13
CA ARG A 55 20.81 -22.43 -11.02
C ARG A 55 19.74 -21.51 -10.44
N ASP A 56 18.98 -20.89 -11.34
CA ASP A 56 17.79 -20.08 -11.07
C ASP A 56 16.63 -20.90 -10.47
N GLY A 57 16.84 -22.18 -10.11
CA GLY A 57 15.80 -23.11 -9.67
C GLY A 57 15.13 -22.75 -8.34
N TYR A 58 15.77 -21.95 -7.48
CA TYR A 58 15.17 -21.59 -6.18
C TYR A 58 14.25 -20.37 -6.25
N LEU A 59 14.60 -19.37 -7.07
CA LEU A 59 13.74 -18.21 -7.32
C LEU A 59 12.70 -18.49 -8.39
N SER A 60 13.03 -19.26 -9.44
CA SER A 60 12.09 -19.63 -10.51
C SER A 60 11.06 -20.65 -10.06
N ALA A 61 11.38 -21.68 -9.26
CA ALA A 61 10.37 -22.64 -8.82
C ALA A 61 9.44 -22.05 -7.74
N ALA A 62 9.92 -21.12 -6.90
CA ALA A 62 9.07 -20.40 -5.95
C ALA A 62 8.18 -19.37 -6.65
N SER A 63 8.70 -18.66 -7.66
CA SER A 63 7.91 -17.74 -8.50
C SER A 63 7.01 -18.46 -9.51
N GLN A 64 7.40 -19.64 -10.00
CA GLN A 64 6.58 -20.54 -10.80
C GLN A 64 5.52 -21.18 -9.92
N ARG A 65 5.79 -21.64 -8.69
CA ARG A 65 4.71 -22.07 -7.76
C ARG A 65 3.82 -20.92 -7.30
N ALA A 66 4.33 -19.69 -7.24
CA ALA A 66 3.51 -18.49 -7.01
C ALA A 66 2.67 -18.11 -8.24
N GLY A 67 3.16 -18.41 -9.46
CA GLY A 67 2.45 -18.21 -10.73
C GLY A 67 1.53 -19.38 -11.13
N GLU A 68 1.84 -20.59 -10.67
CA GLU A 68 1.07 -21.84 -10.75
C GLU A 68 0.22 -22.05 -9.50
N GLY A 69 0.20 -21.06 -8.60
CA GLY A 69 -0.61 -21.09 -7.39
C GLY A 69 -2.08 -21.21 -7.75
N THR A 70 -2.60 -22.44 -7.66
CA THR A 70 -4.00 -22.83 -7.44
C THR A 70 -5.02 -21.79 -7.89
N ASP A 71 -5.58 -21.90 -9.10
CA ASP A 71 -6.75 -21.13 -9.59
C ASP A 71 -7.00 -19.82 -8.83
N SER A 72 -6.03 -18.91 -8.85
CA SER A 72 -6.15 -17.66 -8.09
C SER A 72 -7.14 -16.78 -8.83
N ASN A 73 -8.42 -16.89 -8.47
CA ASN A 73 -9.47 -16.09 -9.07
C ASN A 73 -9.30 -14.62 -8.61
N PRO A 74 -8.86 -13.70 -9.49
CA PRO A 74 -8.63 -12.31 -9.10
C PRO A 74 -9.91 -11.61 -8.62
N HIS A 75 -11.08 -12.15 -8.97
CA HIS A 75 -12.35 -11.67 -8.45
C HIS A 75 -12.53 -11.96 -6.95
N LEU A 76 -11.88 -12.99 -6.39
CA LEU A 76 -11.96 -13.28 -4.96
C LEU A 76 -11.32 -12.15 -4.13
N LEU A 77 -10.15 -11.65 -4.56
CA LEU A 77 -9.51 -10.48 -3.95
C LEU A 77 -10.39 -9.23 -4.08
N LEU A 78 -10.97 -9.02 -5.26
CA LEU A 78 -11.88 -7.89 -5.51
C LEU A 78 -13.07 -7.93 -4.54
N TYR A 79 -13.75 -9.06 -4.40
CA TYR A 79 -14.89 -9.19 -3.49
C TYR A 79 -14.48 -9.06 -2.03
N ALA A 80 -13.31 -9.58 -1.64
CA ALA A 80 -12.78 -9.38 -0.29
C ALA A 80 -12.55 -7.89 0.02
N LEU A 81 -11.97 -7.13 -0.91
CA LEU A 81 -11.77 -5.68 -0.75
C LEU A 81 -13.08 -4.90 -0.71
N LEU A 82 -14.04 -5.23 -1.58
CA LEU A 82 -15.38 -4.62 -1.56
C LEU A 82 -16.14 -4.95 -0.28
N GLY A 83 -16.04 -6.20 0.20
CA GLY A 83 -16.62 -6.64 1.46
C GLY A 83 -16.02 -5.92 2.65
N LEU A 84 -14.69 -5.79 2.70
CA LEU A 84 -13.99 -5.01 3.74
C LEU A 84 -14.41 -3.54 3.71
N MET A 85 -14.44 -2.92 2.53
CA MET A 85 -14.87 -1.53 2.36
C MET A 85 -16.31 -1.32 2.85
N ALA A 86 -17.23 -2.19 2.43
CA ALA A 86 -18.63 -2.12 2.85
C ALA A 86 -18.80 -2.36 4.37
N PHE A 87 -18.04 -3.31 4.92
CA PHE A 87 -18.01 -3.58 6.34
C PHE A 87 -17.51 -2.38 7.14
N LEU A 88 -16.39 -1.77 6.74
CA LEU A 88 -15.84 -0.58 7.42
C LEU A 88 -16.78 0.62 7.30
N PHE A 89 -17.41 0.81 6.14
CA PHE A 89 -18.44 1.85 5.97
C PHE A 89 -19.59 1.66 6.96
N ALA A 90 -20.16 0.44 7.01
CA ALA A 90 -21.25 0.12 7.90
C ALA A 90 -20.85 0.24 9.37
N TYR A 91 -19.67 -0.25 9.72
CA TYR A 91 -19.11 -0.14 11.06
C TYR A 91 -18.99 1.33 11.48
N LEU A 92 -18.41 2.19 10.64
CA LEU A 92 -18.18 3.60 10.98
C LEU A 92 -19.52 4.36 11.04
N HIS A 93 -20.30 4.34 9.95
CA HIS A 93 -21.44 5.25 9.78
C HIS A 93 -22.75 4.72 10.34
N LEU A 94 -22.94 3.39 10.41
CA LEU A 94 -24.20 2.79 10.85
C LEU A 94 -24.14 2.26 12.28
N TYR A 95 -22.94 2.14 12.85
CA TYR A 95 -22.75 1.60 14.19
C TYR A 95 -21.95 2.54 15.12
N ALA A 96 -20.68 2.80 14.80
CA ALA A 96 -19.77 3.51 15.71
C ALA A 96 -20.17 4.98 15.90
N LEU A 97 -20.38 5.74 14.81
CA LEU A 97 -20.78 7.14 14.92
C LEU A 97 -22.18 7.33 15.54
N PRO A 98 -23.20 6.52 15.22
CA PRO A 98 -24.48 6.59 15.93
C PRO A 98 -24.36 6.32 17.44
N GLN A 99 -23.45 5.45 17.87
CA GLN A 99 -23.17 5.23 19.30
C GLN A 99 -22.57 6.46 19.97
N MET A 100 -21.79 7.26 19.24
CA MET A 100 -21.20 8.50 19.76
C MET A 100 -22.26 9.54 20.16
N ASN A 101 -23.48 9.47 19.61
CA ASN A 101 -24.57 10.35 20.01
C ASN A 101 -24.90 10.24 21.50
N TYR A 102 -24.61 9.10 22.15
CA TYR A 102 -24.75 8.93 23.59
C TYR A 102 -23.85 9.90 24.38
N PHE A 103 -22.59 10.03 23.96
CA PHE A 103 -21.62 10.96 24.56
C PHE A 103 -21.88 12.42 24.14
N ALA A 104 -22.63 12.62 23.07
CA ALA A 104 -22.97 13.91 22.50
C ALA A 104 -24.26 14.53 23.06
N GLY A 105 -24.83 14.00 24.14
CA GLY A 105 -26.14 14.45 24.63
C GLY A 105 -27.27 14.29 23.60
N GLY A 106 -27.14 13.34 22.66
CA GLY A 106 -28.09 13.08 21.58
C GLY A 106 -27.84 13.84 20.27
N PHE A 107 -26.84 14.74 20.21
CA PHE A 107 -26.48 15.43 18.99
C PHE A 107 -25.72 14.52 18.02
N SER A 108 -25.89 14.74 16.71
CA SER A 108 -25.11 14.02 15.70
C SER A 108 -23.66 14.52 15.65
N MET A 109 -22.74 13.55 15.54
CA MET A 109 -21.31 13.82 15.30
C MET A 109 -21.12 14.62 14.00
N PRO A 110 -20.07 15.48 13.93
CA PRO A 110 -19.82 16.33 12.76
C PRO A 110 -19.69 15.51 11.46
N ASP A 111 -18.95 14.41 11.49
CA ASP A 111 -18.68 13.50 10.36
C ASP A 111 -19.94 12.79 9.82
N SER A 112 -21.01 12.69 10.62
CA SER A 112 -22.30 12.14 10.18
C SER A 112 -23.17 13.14 9.39
N ARG A 113 -22.75 14.40 9.27
CA ARG A 113 -23.57 15.48 8.70
C ARG A 113 -23.23 15.71 7.23
N LEU A 114 -24.07 15.17 6.34
CA LEU A 114 -23.89 15.27 4.88
C LEU A 114 -23.80 16.70 4.33
N LEU A 115 -24.43 17.67 5.02
CA LEU A 115 -24.48 19.08 4.61
C LEU A 115 -23.59 19.99 5.47
N GLY A 116 -22.71 19.40 6.29
CA GLY A 116 -21.82 20.13 7.19
C GLY A 116 -22.50 20.58 8.48
N TYR A 117 -21.82 21.50 9.18
CA TYR A 117 -22.19 22.04 10.48
C TYR A 117 -21.68 23.47 10.67
N SER A 118 -22.23 24.13 11.69
CA SER A 118 -21.95 25.51 12.10
C SER A 118 -21.03 25.57 13.33
N VAL A 119 -20.64 26.78 13.72
CA VAL A 119 -19.87 27.02 14.96
C VAL A 119 -20.71 26.68 16.18
N GLU A 120 -21.99 27.06 16.17
CA GLU A 120 -22.94 26.80 17.24
C GLU A 120 -23.15 25.30 17.47
N ASP A 121 -23.09 24.49 16.41
CA ASP A 121 -23.15 23.03 16.51
C ASP A 121 -21.96 22.46 17.29
N ILE A 122 -20.75 22.96 17.00
CA ILE A 122 -19.52 22.52 17.64
C ILE A 122 -19.46 23.00 19.08
N GLU A 123 -19.87 24.23 19.38
CA GLU A 123 -19.96 24.73 20.75
C GLU A 123 -20.94 23.90 21.59
N ARG A 124 -22.12 23.56 21.05
CA ARG A 124 -23.06 22.66 21.74
C ARG A 124 -22.41 21.32 22.05
N LEU A 125 -21.70 20.77 21.08
CA LEU A 125 -21.05 19.47 21.22
C LEU A 125 -19.94 19.51 22.27
N ARG A 126 -19.14 20.58 22.30
CA ARG A 126 -18.09 20.81 23.31
C ARG A 126 -18.64 21.01 24.72
N ASN A 127 -19.85 21.54 24.86
CA ASN A 127 -20.48 21.73 26.16
C ASN A 127 -21.05 20.43 26.76
N VAL A 128 -21.28 19.40 25.95
CA VAL A 128 -21.86 18.12 26.40
C VAL A 128 -20.86 16.97 26.38
N MET A 129 -19.88 16.99 25.46
CA MET A 129 -18.85 15.96 25.39
C MET A 129 -17.75 16.23 26.42
N ASP A 130 -17.45 15.20 27.20
CA ASP A 130 -16.32 15.19 28.10
C ASP A 130 -15.03 14.69 27.40
N ALA A 131 -13.95 14.59 28.18
CA ALA A 131 -12.66 14.12 27.70
C ALA A 131 -12.71 12.66 27.20
N ASP A 132 -13.57 11.82 27.78
CA ASP A 132 -13.71 10.42 27.38
C ASP A 132 -14.44 10.30 26.04
N GLY A 133 -15.54 11.05 25.85
CA GLY A 133 -16.27 11.11 24.59
C GLY A 133 -15.41 11.66 23.45
N THR A 134 -14.67 12.74 23.69
CA THR A 134 -13.74 13.29 22.67
C THR A 134 -12.58 12.34 22.39
N GLY A 135 -12.05 11.67 23.41
CA GLY A 135 -11.02 10.65 23.26
C GLY A 135 -11.48 9.43 22.45
N GLN A 136 -12.72 8.97 22.66
CA GLN A 136 -13.30 7.85 21.91
C GLN A 136 -13.49 8.21 20.43
N LEU A 137 -13.94 9.44 20.14
CA LEU A 137 -14.08 9.91 18.76
C LEU A 137 -12.71 9.97 18.07
N SER A 138 -11.70 10.56 18.72
CA SER A 138 -10.35 10.60 18.15
C SER A 138 -9.75 9.20 17.93
N PHE A 139 -10.07 8.24 18.81
CA PHE A 139 -9.70 6.84 18.57
C PHE A 139 -10.37 6.26 17.32
N LEU A 140 -11.66 6.51 17.12
CA LEU A 140 -12.38 6.10 15.90
C LEU A 140 -11.76 6.74 14.65
N HIS A 141 -11.46 8.04 14.69
CA HIS A 141 -10.80 8.78 13.62
C HIS A 141 -9.43 8.20 13.25
N ARG A 142 -8.60 7.83 14.25
CA ARG A 142 -7.27 7.25 14.02
C ARG A 142 -7.29 5.80 13.56
N THR A 143 -8.41 5.10 13.73
CA THR A 143 -8.55 3.68 13.38
C THR A 143 -9.46 3.53 12.17
N ALA A 144 -10.76 3.37 12.38
CA ALA A 144 -11.73 3.17 11.33
C ALA A 144 -11.81 4.35 10.36
N GLY A 145 -11.65 5.59 10.85
CA GLY A 145 -11.58 6.80 10.02
C GLY A 145 -10.41 6.83 9.04
N ILE A 146 -9.32 6.09 9.29
CA ILE A 146 -8.21 5.93 8.31
C ILE A 146 -8.40 4.66 7.48
N LEU A 147 -8.84 3.56 8.10
CA LEU A 147 -8.96 2.27 7.41
C LEU A 147 -10.05 2.30 6.33
N PHE A 148 -11.16 2.98 6.57
CA PHE A 148 -12.24 3.09 5.61
C PHE A 148 -11.81 3.74 4.28
N PRO A 149 -11.30 4.99 4.24
CA PRO A 149 -10.90 5.62 2.99
C PRO A 149 -9.80 4.86 2.26
N LEU A 150 -8.86 4.23 3.00
CA LEU A 150 -7.83 3.39 2.39
C LEU A 150 -8.41 2.12 1.78
N SER A 151 -9.36 1.47 2.45
CA SER A 151 -10.06 0.31 1.89
C SER A 151 -10.83 0.68 0.63
N PHE A 152 -11.47 1.86 0.60
CA PHE A 152 -12.15 2.38 -0.58
C PHE A 152 -11.16 2.62 -1.73
N LEU A 153 -9.99 3.21 -1.45
CA LEU A 153 -8.93 3.40 -2.43
C LEU A 153 -8.45 2.07 -3.03
N PHE A 154 -8.17 1.07 -2.20
CA PHE A 154 -7.73 -0.24 -2.69
C PHE A 154 -8.83 -1.00 -3.44
N ALA A 155 -10.08 -0.93 -2.98
CA ALA A 155 -11.21 -1.49 -3.69
C ALA A 155 -11.39 -0.81 -5.06
N SER A 156 -11.30 0.52 -5.11
CA SER A 156 -11.35 1.30 -6.35
C SER A 156 -10.22 0.91 -7.30
N TRP A 157 -9.01 0.71 -6.78
CA TRP A 157 -7.88 0.23 -7.57
C TRP A 157 -8.15 -1.16 -8.17
N ALA A 158 -8.65 -2.10 -7.38
CA ALA A 158 -9.00 -3.43 -7.86
C ALA A 158 -10.09 -3.38 -8.94
N VAL A 159 -11.16 -2.60 -8.73
CA VAL A 159 -12.25 -2.40 -9.71
C VAL A 159 -11.72 -1.79 -11.00
N VAL A 160 -10.91 -0.75 -10.89
CA VAL A 160 -10.25 -0.12 -12.04
C VAL A 160 -9.42 -1.16 -12.79
N GLY A 161 -8.61 -1.95 -12.07
CA GLY A 161 -7.78 -3.04 -12.57
C GLY A 161 -8.55 -4.04 -13.44
N LEU A 162 -9.66 -4.55 -12.90
CA LEU A 162 -10.34 -5.75 -13.36
C LEU A 162 -11.61 -5.50 -14.18
N ALA A 163 -12.32 -4.39 -13.94
CA ALA A 163 -13.65 -4.15 -14.50
C ALA A 163 -13.71 -2.97 -15.49
N MET A 164 -12.77 -2.01 -15.45
CA MET A 164 -12.84 -0.79 -16.28
C MET A 164 -12.00 -0.86 -17.56
N ARG A 165 -12.60 -0.52 -18.71
CA ARG A 165 -11.93 -0.56 -20.04
C ARG A 165 -11.31 0.78 -20.49
N GLY A 166 -11.80 1.92 -19.99
CA GLY A 166 -11.40 3.26 -20.47
C GLY A 166 -10.18 3.83 -19.76
N LYS A 167 -9.05 4.01 -20.46
CA LYS A 167 -7.77 4.45 -19.86
C LYS A 167 -7.87 5.78 -19.10
N VAL A 168 -8.54 6.79 -19.64
CA VAL A 168 -8.68 8.11 -19.00
C VAL A 168 -9.55 8.04 -17.75
N PHE A 169 -10.69 7.34 -17.85
CA PHE A 169 -11.63 7.20 -16.74
C PHE A 169 -11.02 6.46 -15.55
N ARG A 170 -10.16 5.47 -15.80
CA ARG A 170 -9.40 4.76 -14.75
C ARG A 170 -8.57 5.71 -13.91
N TRP A 171 -7.87 6.65 -14.54
CA TRP A 171 -7.07 7.64 -13.83
C TRP A 171 -7.93 8.65 -13.07
N ILE A 172 -9.05 9.10 -13.65
CA ILE A 172 -10.00 9.98 -12.95
C ILE A 172 -10.51 9.31 -11.66
N VAL A 173 -10.93 8.04 -11.73
CA VAL A 173 -11.45 7.31 -10.57
C VAL A 173 -10.35 7.08 -9.52
N LEU A 174 -9.14 6.72 -9.95
CA LEU A 174 -8.01 6.55 -9.01
C LEU A 174 -7.61 7.86 -8.35
N SER A 175 -7.48 8.95 -9.11
CA SER A 175 -7.19 10.28 -8.56
C SER A 175 -8.30 10.73 -7.63
N GLY A 176 -9.56 10.48 -7.97
CA GLY A 176 -10.71 10.74 -7.11
C GLY A 176 -10.64 9.94 -5.81
N ALA A 177 -10.33 8.65 -5.87
CA ALA A 177 -10.23 7.81 -4.67
C ALA A 177 -9.06 8.23 -3.76
N VAL A 178 -7.94 8.67 -4.34
CA VAL A 178 -6.83 9.26 -3.58
C VAL A 178 -7.25 10.59 -2.94
N ALA A 179 -7.95 11.45 -3.69
CA ALA A 179 -8.47 12.71 -3.16
C ALA A 179 -9.47 12.48 -2.03
N LEU A 180 -10.40 11.54 -2.17
CA LEU A 180 -11.32 11.13 -1.11
C LEU A 180 -10.55 10.74 0.15
N ALA A 181 -9.56 9.85 0.02
CA ALA A 181 -8.80 9.41 1.19
C ALA A 181 -8.03 10.56 1.86
N ALA A 182 -7.45 11.48 1.08
CA ALA A 182 -6.77 12.64 1.62
C ALA A 182 -7.73 13.60 2.34
N VAL A 183 -8.90 13.88 1.75
CA VAL A 183 -9.92 14.77 2.33
C VAL A 183 -10.49 14.17 3.60
N ASP A 184 -10.94 12.92 3.57
CA ASP A 184 -11.55 12.21 4.71
C ASP A 184 -10.58 12.07 5.90
N ILE A 185 -9.31 11.72 5.62
CA ILE A 185 -8.29 11.65 6.68
C ILE A 185 -7.99 13.04 7.26
N THR A 186 -7.92 14.07 6.42
CA THR A 186 -7.66 15.45 6.88
C THR A 186 -8.82 15.97 7.71
N GLU A 187 -10.05 15.71 7.26
CA GLU A 187 -11.28 16.02 7.98
C GLU A 187 -11.26 15.48 9.40
N ASN A 188 -10.94 14.19 9.58
CA ASN A 188 -10.85 13.55 10.89
C ASN A 188 -9.92 14.32 11.85
N PHE A 189 -8.77 14.79 11.36
CA PHE A 189 -7.85 15.61 12.16
C PHE A 189 -8.39 17.02 12.44
N LEU A 190 -9.11 17.61 11.49
CA LEU A 190 -9.72 18.93 11.67
C LEU A 190 -10.85 18.88 12.70
N ILE A 191 -11.66 17.81 12.70
CA ILE A 191 -12.75 17.59 13.66
C ILE A 191 -12.18 17.39 15.06
N ASP A 192 -11.18 16.52 15.22
CA ASP A 192 -10.47 16.36 16.50
C ASP A 192 -9.94 17.70 17.04
N ARG A 193 -9.42 18.55 16.15
CA ARG A 193 -8.86 19.85 16.52
C ARG A 193 -9.92 20.85 16.95
N ILE A 194 -11.02 21.01 16.20
CA ILE A 194 -12.06 22.00 16.56
C ILE A 194 -12.82 21.61 17.84
N LEU A 195 -12.88 20.32 18.18
CA LEU A 195 -13.49 19.86 19.43
C LEU A 195 -12.64 20.13 20.67
N THR A 196 -11.32 20.21 20.52
CA THR A 196 -10.38 20.30 21.65
C THR A 196 -9.69 21.65 21.78
N MET A 197 -9.71 22.49 20.75
CA MET A 197 -9.00 23.78 20.76
C MET A 197 -9.68 24.86 21.60
N GLU A 198 -8.90 25.67 22.30
CA GLU A 198 -9.39 26.82 23.07
C GLU A 198 -8.55 28.07 22.75
N PRO A 199 -9.16 29.18 22.29
CA PRO A 199 -10.58 29.36 21.93
C PRO A 199 -10.97 28.63 20.63
N LEU A 200 -12.28 28.52 20.36
CA LEU A 200 -12.79 27.99 19.10
C LEU A 200 -12.50 28.96 17.95
N ASP A 201 -11.96 28.44 16.85
CA ASP A 201 -11.69 29.20 15.63
C ASP A 201 -12.79 28.94 14.59
N GLU A 202 -13.62 29.96 14.33
CA GLU A 202 -14.73 29.90 13.37
C GLU A 202 -14.26 29.54 11.95
N GLY A 203 -13.09 30.05 11.55
CA GLY A 203 -12.52 29.77 10.23
C GLY A 203 -12.14 28.30 10.09
N LEU A 204 -11.59 27.71 11.16
CA LEU A 204 -11.27 26.29 11.17
C LEU A 204 -12.51 25.41 11.17
N VAL A 205 -13.59 25.82 11.86
CA VAL A 205 -14.89 25.13 11.80
C VAL A 205 -15.44 25.13 10.38
N ALA A 206 -15.41 26.27 9.69
CA ALA A 206 -15.89 26.37 8.31
C ALA A 206 -15.08 25.48 7.34
N VAL A 207 -13.75 25.45 7.49
CA VAL A 207 -12.88 24.55 6.69
C VAL A 207 -13.22 23.09 6.99
N SER A 208 -13.33 22.72 8.26
CA SER A 208 -13.65 21.36 8.70
C SER A 208 -15.00 20.89 8.13
N SER A 209 -16.04 21.71 8.26
CA SER A 209 -17.38 21.48 7.69
C SER A 209 -17.35 21.33 6.16
N GLY A 210 -16.55 22.15 5.46
CA GLY A 210 -16.35 22.02 4.02
C GLY A 210 -15.68 20.71 3.61
N PHE A 211 -14.72 20.22 4.40
CA PHE A 211 -14.09 18.92 4.19
C PHE A 211 -15.11 17.78 4.37
N THR A 212 -15.97 17.84 5.40
CA THR A 212 -17.07 16.86 5.59
C THR A 212 -17.98 16.78 4.38
N VAL A 213 -18.44 17.93 3.88
CA VAL A 213 -19.29 17.95 2.67
C VAL A 213 -18.56 17.39 1.46
N ALA A 214 -17.27 17.72 1.30
CA ALA A 214 -16.46 17.23 0.20
C ALA A 214 -16.23 15.71 0.29
N SER A 215 -15.95 15.16 1.47
CA SER A 215 -15.81 13.72 1.72
C SER A 215 -17.07 12.97 1.33
N TRP A 216 -18.24 13.41 1.81
CA TRP A 216 -19.53 12.81 1.45
C TRP A 216 -19.82 12.89 -0.05
N ALA A 217 -19.59 14.06 -0.67
CA ALA A 217 -19.80 14.23 -2.11
C ALA A 217 -18.90 13.31 -2.94
N LEU A 218 -17.61 13.25 -2.61
CA LEU A 218 -16.65 12.36 -3.27
C LEU A 218 -17.03 10.89 -3.06
N LEU A 219 -17.39 10.51 -1.83
CA LEU A 219 -17.77 9.15 -1.49
C LEU A 219 -19.01 8.70 -2.28
N ILE A 220 -20.05 9.53 -2.34
CA ILE A 220 -21.28 9.21 -3.06
C ILE A 220 -21.00 9.07 -4.56
N VAL A 221 -20.31 10.04 -5.15
CA VAL A 221 -20.03 10.06 -6.60
C VAL A 221 -19.12 8.89 -6.99
N LEU A 222 -18.00 8.71 -6.29
CA LEU A 222 -17.06 7.64 -6.60
C LEU A 222 -17.63 6.28 -6.23
N GLY A 223 -18.33 6.16 -5.10
CA GLY A 223 -19.00 4.94 -4.68
C GLY A 223 -20.01 4.47 -5.72
N ALA A 224 -20.83 5.38 -6.26
CA ALA A 224 -21.76 5.07 -7.36
C ALA A 224 -21.02 4.56 -8.61
N VAL A 225 -19.90 5.18 -8.98
CA VAL A 225 -19.08 4.75 -10.13
C VAL A 225 -18.45 3.37 -9.91
N VAL A 226 -17.87 3.14 -8.73
CA VAL A 226 -17.19 1.88 -8.37
C VAL A 226 -18.20 0.73 -8.31
N ILE A 227 -19.30 0.91 -7.57
CA ILE A 227 -20.37 -0.09 -7.46
C ILE A 227 -21.01 -0.33 -8.82
N GLY A 228 -21.34 0.73 -9.57
CA GLY A 228 -21.94 0.63 -10.90
C GLY A 228 -21.05 -0.13 -11.88
N SER A 229 -19.73 0.05 -11.80
CA SER A 229 -18.77 -0.68 -12.64
C SER A 229 -18.74 -2.17 -12.33
N VAL A 230 -18.82 -2.54 -11.04
CA VAL A 230 -18.89 -3.95 -10.60
C VAL A 230 -20.19 -4.58 -11.08
N VAL A 231 -21.33 -3.94 -10.83
CA VAL A 231 -22.66 -4.44 -11.22
C VAL A 231 -22.75 -4.62 -12.74
N MET A 232 -22.29 -3.63 -13.52
CA MET A 232 -22.28 -3.75 -14.98
C MET A 232 -21.35 -4.86 -15.47
N GLY A 233 -20.22 -5.09 -14.79
CA GLY A 233 -19.33 -6.22 -15.04
C GLY A 233 -20.02 -7.57 -14.82
N LEU A 234 -20.73 -7.72 -13.70
CA LEU A 234 -21.49 -8.94 -13.37
C LEU A 234 -22.60 -9.22 -14.39
N ILE A 235 -23.36 -8.19 -14.79
CA ILE A 235 -24.42 -8.33 -15.79
C ILE A 235 -23.85 -8.81 -17.13
N ARG A 236 -22.73 -8.24 -17.60
CA ARG A 236 -22.07 -8.69 -18.83
C ARG A 236 -21.64 -10.15 -18.77
N GLN A 237 -21.04 -10.56 -17.66
CA GLN A 237 -20.62 -11.95 -17.46
C GLN A 237 -21.81 -12.93 -17.42
N GLY A 238 -22.96 -12.52 -16.89
CA GLY A 238 -24.18 -13.33 -16.87
C GLY A 238 -24.85 -13.45 -18.25
N VAL A 239 -24.79 -12.42 -19.08
CA VAL A 239 -25.33 -12.45 -20.46
C VAL A 239 -24.47 -13.30 -21.40
N GLU A 240 -23.15 -13.35 -21.17
CA GLU A 240 -22.20 -14.10 -22.01
C GLU A 240 -22.09 -15.59 -21.68
N ARG A 241 -22.70 -16.07 -20.58
CA ARG A 241 -22.73 -17.49 -20.18
C ARG A 241 -24.12 -18.09 -20.49
N PRO A 242 -24.32 -18.74 -21.66
CA PRO A 242 -25.57 -19.44 -21.98
C PRO A 242 -25.79 -20.71 -21.15
#